data_AF-A0A7V8IWB9-F1
#
_entry.id   AF-A0A7V8IWB9-F1
#
_cell.length_a   1.000
_cell.length_b   1.000
_cell.length_c   1.000
_cell.angle_alpha   90.00
_cell.angle_beta   90.00
_cell.angle_gamma   90.00
#
_symmetry.space_group_name_H-M   'P 1'
#
loop_
_entity.id
_entity.type
_entity.pdbx_description
1 polymer ?
#
loop_
_entity_poly.entity_id
_entity_poly.type
_entity_poly.pdbx_seq_one_letter_code
_entity_poly.pdbx_strand_id
1 'polypeptide(L)'
;MALPFQPESDLERAVCADPEWQAGAAWGIPRPGHPEGSVAAHVADVLANIDRLATSPEERAKLRFIAILHDACKYKVDESRARTGDNSHAVLARRLAEKFTSDRELLEIIELHDEAFNSWRAFSQRRVRRAEERIRILLDRLGPALPLFRKFFQADNGVPGKDAAPAVWFEGMIPPGGK
;
A
#
# COMPACT_ATOMS: atom_id res chain seq x y z
N MET A 1 22.71 0.38 2.79
CA MET A 1 22.13 0.22 1.43
C MET A 1 21.90 1.60 0.84
N ALA A 2 22.23 1.84 -0.43
CA ALA A 2 21.84 3.09 -1.10
C ALA A 2 20.37 2.98 -1.53
N LEU A 3 19.55 3.96 -1.16
CA LEU A 3 18.13 3.98 -1.52
C LEU A 3 17.91 4.66 -2.88
N PRO A 4 16.95 4.18 -3.69
CA PRO A 4 16.59 4.82 -4.96
C PRO A 4 15.74 6.10 -4.78
N PHE A 5 15.55 6.54 -3.53
CA PHE A 5 14.86 7.77 -3.15
C PHE A 5 15.52 8.37 -1.90
N GLN A 6 15.27 9.65 -1.62
CA GLN A 6 15.73 10.29 -0.39
C GLN A 6 14.60 10.41 0.65
N PRO A 7 14.84 9.97 1.91
CA PRO A 7 13.95 10.26 3.03
C PRO A 7 13.93 11.75 3.37
N GLU A 8 12.74 12.34 3.51
CA GLU A 8 12.59 13.80 3.64
C GLU A 8 12.36 14.24 5.09
N SER A 9 11.67 13.44 5.90
CA SER A 9 11.40 13.72 7.31
C SER A 9 12.24 12.88 8.27
N ASP A 10 12.31 13.28 9.54
CA ASP A 10 12.93 12.46 10.59
C ASP A 10 12.24 11.11 10.75
N LEU A 11 10.91 11.08 10.54
CA LEU A 11 10.12 9.87 10.57
C LEU A 11 10.52 8.91 9.43
N GLU A 12 10.63 9.41 8.19
CA GLU A 12 11.09 8.60 7.07
C GLU A 12 12.53 8.11 7.27
N ARG A 13 13.41 8.97 7.80
CA ARG A 13 14.80 8.61 8.14
C ARG A 13 14.86 7.51 9.20
N ALA A 14 14.02 7.58 10.23
CA ALA A 14 13.95 6.57 11.28
C ALA A 14 13.49 5.21 10.72
N VAL A 15 12.46 5.19 9.87
CA VAL A 15 12.01 3.95 9.20
C VAL A 15 13.13 3.38 8.31
N CYS A 16 13.77 4.21 7.50
CA CYS A 16 14.82 3.77 6.58
C CYS A 16 16.09 3.27 7.28
N ALA A 17 16.31 3.68 8.54
CA ALA A 17 17.40 3.22 9.38
C ALA A 17 17.09 1.90 10.12
N ASP A 18 15.84 1.47 10.18
CA ASP A 18 15.44 0.25 10.88
C ASP A 18 15.91 -1.01 10.14
N PRO A 19 16.63 -1.94 10.81
CA PRO A 19 17.16 -3.13 10.16
C PRO A 19 16.09 -4.05 9.57
N GLU A 20 14.92 -4.12 10.18
CA GLU A 20 13.80 -4.94 9.72
C GLU A 20 13.23 -4.38 8.42
N TRP A 21 13.11 -3.05 8.33
CA TRP A 21 12.72 -2.38 7.09
C TRP A 21 13.78 -2.56 6.00
N GLN A 22 15.07 -2.39 6.30
CA GLN A 22 16.15 -2.52 5.32
C GLN A 22 16.21 -3.91 4.68
N ALA A 23 15.99 -4.97 5.46
CA ALA A 23 15.90 -6.34 4.93
C ALA A 23 14.73 -6.48 3.94
N GLY A 24 13.59 -5.85 4.24
CA GLY A 24 12.43 -5.81 3.36
C GLY A 24 12.62 -4.99 2.10
N ALA A 25 13.20 -3.80 2.24
CA ALA A 25 13.49 -2.89 1.14
C ALA A 25 14.40 -3.54 0.08
N ALA A 26 15.36 -4.37 0.51
CA ALA A 26 16.24 -5.12 -0.39
C ALA A 26 15.58 -6.37 -1.01
N TRP A 27 14.41 -6.79 -0.53
CA TRP A 27 13.77 -8.02 -0.97
C TRP A 27 13.07 -7.86 -2.32
N GLY A 28 13.19 -8.90 -3.16
CA GLY A 28 12.48 -9.04 -4.42
C GLY A 28 13.40 -9.11 -5.64
N ILE A 29 12.89 -9.76 -6.68
CA ILE A 29 13.52 -9.82 -8.02
C ILE A 29 12.50 -9.37 -9.08
N PRO A 30 12.94 -8.80 -10.21
CA PRO A 30 12.05 -8.37 -11.29
C PRO A 30 11.15 -9.51 -11.76
N ARG A 31 9.84 -9.24 -11.88
CA ARG A 31 8.82 -10.22 -12.31
C ARG A 31 7.61 -9.53 -12.94
N PRO A 32 6.77 -10.24 -13.72
CA PRO A 32 5.55 -9.65 -14.29
C PRO A 32 4.68 -9.00 -13.19
N GLY A 33 4.30 -7.73 -13.41
CA GLY A 33 3.55 -6.91 -12.43
C GLY A 33 4.41 -6.20 -11.37
N HIS A 34 5.68 -6.57 -11.22
CA HIS A 34 6.68 -5.86 -10.39
C HIS A 34 8.04 -5.83 -11.10
N PRO A 35 8.17 -5.08 -12.22
CA PRO A 35 9.40 -4.99 -12.98
C PRO A 35 10.55 -4.32 -12.20
N GLU A 36 10.23 -3.54 -11.17
CA GLU A 36 11.18 -2.81 -10.32
C GLU A 36 12.10 -3.76 -9.54
N GLY A 37 11.59 -4.96 -9.27
CA GLY A 37 12.28 -6.05 -8.61
C GLY A 37 12.27 -5.95 -7.10
N SER A 38 13.04 -5.01 -6.54
CA SER A 38 13.11 -4.82 -5.08
C SER A 38 11.97 -3.95 -4.56
N VAL A 39 11.59 -4.14 -3.30
CA VAL A 39 10.61 -3.28 -2.63
C VAL A 39 11.06 -1.82 -2.64
N ALA A 40 12.35 -1.53 -2.43
CA ALA A 40 12.85 -0.16 -2.46
C ALA A 40 12.65 0.51 -3.84
N ALA A 41 12.83 -0.23 -4.94
CA ALA A 41 12.61 0.28 -6.28
C ALA A 41 11.12 0.54 -6.54
N HIS A 42 10.24 -0.39 -6.12
CA HIS A 42 8.79 -0.17 -6.14
C HIS A 42 8.39 1.07 -5.35
N VAL A 43 8.91 1.24 -4.14
CA VAL A 43 8.66 2.45 -3.33
C VAL A 43 9.06 3.72 -4.09
N ALA A 44 10.20 3.75 -4.78
CA ALA A 44 10.60 4.92 -5.56
C ALA A 44 9.56 5.29 -6.65
N ASP A 45 9.02 4.30 -7.36
CA ASP A 45 7.98 4.52 -8.37
C ASP A 45 6.68 5.05 -7.74
N VAL A 46 6.27 4.49 -6.60
CA VAL A 46 5.10 4.97 -5.86
C VAL A 46 5.31 6.40 -5.37
N LEU A 47 6.50 6.75 -4.86
CA LEU A 47 6.83 8.11 -4.44
C LEU A 47 6.78 9.09 -5.63
N ALA A 48 7.25 8.69 -6.81
CA ALA A 48 7.15 9.51 -8.02
C ALA A 48 5.70 9.71 -8.51
N ASN A 49 4.82 8.75 -8.23
CA ASN A 49 3.37 8.92 -8.45
C ASN A 49 2.75 9.85 -7.39
N ILE A 50 3.14 9.71 -6.13
CA ILE A 50 2.70 10.58 -5.04
C ILE A 50 3.04 12.05 -5.32
N ASP A 51 4.24 12.33 -5.84
CA ASP A 51 4.66 13.69 -6.21
C ASP A 51 3.73 14.34 -7.25
N ARG A 52 3.07 13.54 -8.09
CA ARG A 52 2.11 14.01 -9.10
C ARG A 52 0.67 14.10 -8.58
N LEU A 53 0.30 13.27 -7.62
CA LEU A 53 -1.08 13.10 -7.14
C LEU A 53 -1.41 13.90 -5.87
N ALA A 54 -0.41 14.13 -5.02
CA ALA A 54 -0.63 14.83 -3.76
C ALA A 54 -0.99 16.30 -3.99
N THR A 55 -1.98 16.78 -3.25
CA THR A 55 -2.50 18.16 -3.40
C THR A 55 -2.01 19.11 -2.31
N SER A 56 -1.34 18.60 -1.28
CA SER A 56 -0.73 19.40 -0.22
C SER A 56 0.55 18.75 0.33
N PRO A 57 1.46 19.53 0.95
CA PRO A 57 2.65 18.98 1.59
C PRO A 57 2.35 17.97 2.71
N GLU A 58 1.29 18.22 3.49
CA GLU A 58 0.88 17.33 4.58
C GLU A 58 0.38 15.98 4.05
N GLU A 59 -0.50 16.01 3.05
CA GLU A 59 -1.00 14.79 2.41
C GLU A 59 0.14 14.01 1.76
N ARG A 60 1.06 14.72 1.09
CA ARG A 60 2.26 14.12 0.52
C ARG A 60 3.07 13.39 1.57
N ALA A 61 3.35 14.02 2.71
CA ALA A 61 4.11 13.40 3.80
C ALA A 61 3.43 12.11 4.32
N LYS A 62 2.10 12.13 4.50
CA LYS A 62 1.32 10.94 4.89
C LYS A 62 1.42 9.81 3.86
N LEU A 63 1.20 10.13 2.57
CA LEU A 63 1.28 9.16 1.48
C LEU A 63 2.67 8.54 1.37
N ARG A 64 3.74 9.35 1.51
CA ARG A 64 5.12 8.86 1.49
C ARG A 64 5.42 7.90 2.62
N PHE A 65 4.96 8.22 3.84
CA PHE A 65 5.12 7.33 4.99
C PHE A 65 4.46 5.96 4.74
N ILE A 66 3.22 5.95 4.25
CA ILE A 66 2.51 4.72 3.88
C ILE A 66 3.30 3.96 2.79
N ALA A 67 3.73 4.64 1.73
CA ALA A 67 4.46 4.03 0.62
C ALA A 67 5.75 3.35 1.07
N ILE A 68 6.54 3.99 1.94
CA ILE A 68 7.78 3.40 2.45
C ILE A 68 7.53 2.09 3.19
N LEU A 69 6.39 1.93 3.87
CA LEU A 69 6.13 0.78 4.74
C LEU A 69 5.25 -0.33 4.15
N HIS A 70 4.31 -0.02 3.26
CA HIS A 70 3.19 -0.93 2.90
C HIS A 70 3.64 -2.35 2.50
N ASP A 71 4.75 -2.44 1.76
CA ASP A 71 5.29 -3.69 1.22
C ASP A 71 6.54 -4.21 1.95
N ALA A 72 7.02 -3.49 2.96
CA ALA A 72 8.31 -3.76 3.61
C ALA A 72 8.37 -5.15 4.23
N CYS A 73 7.25 -5.77 4.59
CA CYS A 73 7.23 -7.09 5.22
C CYS A 73 6.94 -8.26 4.27
N LYS A 74 6.95 -8.07 2.94
CA LYS A 74 6.74 -9.16 1.97
C LYS A 74 7.71 -10.33 2.17
N TYR A 75 8.96 -10.06 2.56
CA TYR A 75 9.97 -11.09 2.82
C TYR A 75 9.70 -11.99 4.03
N LYS A 76 8.82 -11.55 4.94
CA LYS A 76 8.48 -12.29 6.17
C LYS A 76 7.30 -13.25 5.99
N VAL A 77 6.63 -13.20 4.85
CA VAL A 77 5.50 -14.07 4.57
C VAL A 77 5.99 -15.50 4.37
N ASP A 78 5.48 -16.41 5.18
CA ASP A 78 5.69 -17.84 5.00
C ASP A 78 4.80 -18.35 3.86
N GLU A 79 5.43 -18.75 2.75
CA GLU A 79 4.73 -19.21 1.55
C GLU A 79 4.03 -20.57 1.74
N SER A 80 4.36 -21.33 2.78
CA SER A 80 3.70 -22.60 3.10
C SER A 80 2.34 -22.43 3.78
N ARG A 81 2.00 -21.21 4.20
CA ARG A 81 0.80 -20.89 4.99
C ARG A 81 -0.10 -19.92 4.24
N ALA A 82 -1.38 -19.90 4.62
CA ALA A 82 -2.32 -18.91 4.11
C ALA A 82 -1.84 -17.48 4.46
N ARG A 83 -1.90 -16.56 3.49
CA ARG A 83 -1.49 -15.15 3.64
C ARG A 83 -2.59 -14.33 4.33
N THR A 84 -2.90 -14.70 5.57
CA THR A 84 -4.00 -14.13 6.37
C THR A 84 -3.57 -13.94 7.81
N GLY A 85 -4.16 -12.98 8.52
CA GLY A 85 -3.82 -12.68 9.91
C GLY A 85 -2.33 -12.37 10.05
N ASP A 86 -1.66 -13.03 10.99
CA ASP A 86 -0.25 -12.80 11.31
C ASP A 86 0.74 -13.17 10.19
N ASN A 87 0.29 -13.86 9.15
CA ASN A 87 1.10 -14.19 7.96
C ASN A 87 0.78 -13.27 6.76
N SER A 88 0.02 -12.18 6.95
CA SER A 88 -0.19 -11.15 5.94
C SER A 88 0.94 -10.13 6.00
N HIS A 89 1.58 -9.82 4.86
CA HIS A 89 2.61 -8.77 4.81
C HIS A 89 2.04 -7.42 5.23
N ALA A 90 0.77 -7.13 4.94
CA ALA A 90 0.13 -5.87 5.31
C ALA A 90 -0.07 -5.75 6.83
N VAL A 91 -0.43 -6.84 7.51
CA VAL A 91 -0.53 -6.88 8.99
C VAL A 91 0.87 -6.75 9.62
N LEU A 92 1.87 -7.40 9.05
CA LEU A 92 3.26 -7.28 9.49
C LEU A 92 3.80 -5.85 9.25
N ALA A 93 3.48 -5.24 8.11
CA ALA A 93 3.85 -3.86 7.78
C ALA A 93 3.20 -2.86 8.74
N ARG A 94 1.93 -3.06 9.11
CA ARG A 94 1.27 -2.28 10.17
C ARG A 94 2.03 -2.39 11.50
N ARG A 95 2.37 -3.61 11.94
CA ARG A 95 3.13 -3.82 13.19
C ARG A 95 4.51 -3.16 13.16
N LEU A 96 5.17 -3.16 12.00
CA LEU A 96 6.41 -2.41 11.82
C LEU A 96 6.18 -0.89 11.92
N ALA A 97 5.11 -0.38 11.30
CA ALA A 97 4.74 1.03 11.33
C ALA A 97 4.40 1.55 12.74
N GLU A 98 3.80 0.71 13.60
CA GLU A 98 3.46 1.02 15.00
C GLU A 98 4.68 1.40 15.86
N LYS A 99 5.91 1.04 15.45
CA LYS A 99 7.14 1.48 16.11
C LYS A 99 7.41 2.99 15.92
N PHE A 100 6.83 3.60 14.88
CA PHE A 100 7.16 4.95 14.43
C PHE A 100 6.00 5.92 14.54
N THR A 101 4.75 5.44 14.52
CA THR A 101 3.56 6.28 14.61
C THR A 101 2.44 5.60 15.38
N SER A 102 1.62 6.40 16.06
CA SER A 102 0.33 5.99 16.62
C SER A 102 -0.86 6.50 15.81
N ASP A 103 -0.61 7.12 14.65
CA ASP A 103 -1.66 7.65 13.77
C ASP A 103 -2.48 6.49 13.18
N ARG A 104 -3.72 6.37 13.66
CA ARG A 104 -4.62 5.29 13.27
C ARG A 104 -4.96 5.32 11.78
N GLU A 105 -5.04 6.49 11.17
CA GLU A 105 -5.34 6.63 9.73
C GLU A 105 -4.23 5.97 8.89
N LEU A 106 -2.97 6.27 9.20
CA LEU A 106 -1.82 5.71 8.48
C LEU A 106 -1.70 4.19 8.70
N LEU A 107 -1.87 3.74 9.94
CA LEU A 107 -1.81 2.31 10.28
C LEU A 107 -2.91 1.50 9.59
N GLU A 108 -4.12 2.07 9.49
CA GLU A 108 -5.25 1.43 8.82
C GLU A 108 -5.01 1.29 7.32
N ILE A 109 -4.50 2.33 6.66
CA ILE A 109 -4.19 2.29 5.22
C ILE A 109 -3.08 1.28 4.94
N ILE A 110 -2.03 1.23 5.76
CA ILE A 110 -0.93 0.25 5.61
C ILE A 110 -1.48 -1.18 5.70
N GLU A 111 -2.37 -1.49 6.62
CA GLU A 111 -2.96 -2.83 6.75
C GLU A 111 -3.90 -3.18 5.59
N LEU A 112 -4.65 -2.20 5.10
CA LEU A 112 -5.72 -2.41 4.13
C LEU A 112 -5.30 -2.19 2.68
N HIS A 113 -4.05 -1.82 2.40
CA HIS A 113 -3.62 -1.33 1.08
C HIS A 113 -4.01 -2.23 -0.10
N ASP A 114 -3.93 -3.55 0.08
CA ASP A 114 -4.25 -4.56 -0.95
C ASP A 114 -5.75 -4.89 -1.06
N GLU A 115 -6.59 -4.43 -0.14
CA GLU A 115 -7.98 -4.89 -0.05
C GLU A 115 -8.85 -4.46 -1.24
N ALA A 116 -8.58 -3.30 -1.83
CA ALA A 116 -9.26 -2.85 -3.05
C ALA A 116 -8.90 -3.77 -4.24
N PHE A 117 -7.62 -4.07 -4.42
CA PHE A 117 -7.16 -5.01 -5.46
C PHE A 117 -7.71 -6.43 -5.22
N ASN A 118 -7.68 -6.92 -3.98
CA ASN A 118 -8.21 -8.25 -3.64
C ASN A 118 -9.73 -8.35 -3.85
N SER A 119 -10.47 -7.26 -3.62
CA SER A 119 -11.90 -7.17 -3.91
C SER A 119 -12.16 -7.22 -5.41
N TRP A 120 -11.42 -6.43 -6.20
CA TRP A 120 -11.46 -6.49 -7.66
C TRP A 120 -11.11 -7.88 -8.19
N ARG A 121 -10.09 -8.53 -7.64
CA ARG A 121 -9.68 -9.89 -8.05
C ARG A 121 -10.78 -10.92 -7.79
N ALA A 122 -11.52 -10.79 -6.69
CA ALA A 122 -12.69 -11.63 -6.45
C ALA A 122 -13.79 -11.37 -7.49
N PHE A 123 -14.03 -10.11 -7.83
CA PHE A 123 -15.00 -9.71 -8.86
C PHE A 123 -14.61 -10.26 -10.24
N SER A 124 -13.35 -10.11 -10.66
CA SER A 124 -12.86 -10.60 -11.96
C SER A 124 -12.90 -12.13 -12.08
N GLN A 125 -12.86 -12.84 -10.95
CA GLN A 125 -13.07 -14.28 -10.85
C GLN A 125 -14.55 -14.69 -10.74
N ARG A 126 -15.49 -13.77 -11.01
CA ARG A 126 -16.95 -13.98 -10.92
C ARG A 126 -17.45 -14.35 -9.51
N ARG A 127 -16.69 -14.05 -8.46
CA ARG A 127 -17.08 -14.23 -7.05
C ARG A 127 -17.73 -12.97 -6.52
N VAL A 128 -18.80 -12.52 -7.17
CA VAL A 128 -19.41 -11.19 -6.98
C VAL A 128 -19.77 -10.90 -5.53
N ARG A 129 -20.50 -11.81 -4.85
CA ARG A 129 -20.88 -11.64 -3.44
C ARG A 129 -19.69 -11.43 -2.51
N ARG A 130 -18.59 -12.15 -2.76
CA ARG A 130 -17.35 -12.01 -1.97
C ARG A 130 -16.67 -10.66 -2.25
N ALA A 131 -16.70 -10.19 -3.49
CA ALA A 131 -16.15 -8.88 -3.83
C ALA A 131 -16.93 -7.75 -3.16
N GLU A 132 -18.27 -7.81 -3.22
CA GLU A 132 -19.19 -6.86 -2.59
C GLU A 132 -19.02 -6.82 -1.07
N GLU A 133 -18.89 -7.98 -0.43
CA GLU A 133 -18.66 -8.06 1.01
C GLU A 133 -17.33 -7.42 1.40
N ARG A 134 -16.23 -7.76 0.68
CA ARG A 134 -14.90 -7.23 0.97
C ARG A 134 -14.83 -5.72 0.79
N ILE A 135 -15.37 -5.20 -0.31
CA ILE A 135 -15.33 -3.75 -0.56
C ILE A 135 -16.19 -2.99 0.44
N ARG A 136 -17.35 -3.53 0.83
CA ARG A 136 -18.19 -2.92 1.87
C ARG A 136 -17.43 -2.83 3.20
N ILE A 137 -16.76 -3.91 3.60
CA ILE A 137 -15.94 -3.94 4.83
C ILE A 137 -14.78 -2.95 4.72
N LEU A 138 -14.10 -2.88 3.56
CA LEU A 138 -13.02 -1.92 3.33
C LEU A 138 -13.50 -0.47 3.51
N LEU A 139 -14.59 -0.09 2.84
CA LEU A 139 -15.12 1.28 2.89
C LEU A 139 -15.57 1.65 4.32
N ASP A 140 -16.20 0.71 5.03
CA ASP A 140 -16.62 0.90 6.43
C ASP A 140 -15.43 1.10 7.37
N ARG A 141 -14.37 0.26 7.23
CA ARG A 141 -13.14 0.39 8.04
C ARG A 141 -12.37 1.68 7.75
N LEU A 142 -12.27 2.06 6.48
CA LEU A 142 -11.53 3.27 6.08
C LEU A 142 -12.23 4.53 6.62
N GLY A 143 -13.55 4.62 6.49
CA GLY A 143 -14.32 5.78 6.95
C GLY A 143 -13.67 7.10 6.48
N PRO A 144 -13.26 8.00 7.41
CA PRO A 144 -12.59 9.27 7.05
C PRO A 144 -11.26 9.12 6.30
N ALA A 145 -10.57 7.99 6.42
CA ALA A 145 -9.29 7.72 5.76
C ALA A 145 -9.42 7.44 4.25
N LEU A 146 -10.65 7.25 3.75
CA LEU A 146 -10.92 6.86 2.37
C LEU A 146 -10.27 7.79 1.32
N PRO A 147 -10.29 9.13 1.44
CA PRO A 147 -9.65 10.00 0.45
C PRO A 147 -8.13 9.78 0.35
N LEU A 148 -7.46 9.58 1.50
CA LEU A 148 -6.03 9.30 1.55
C LEU A 148 -5.72 7.90 1.00
N PHE A 149 -6.51 6.89 1.37
CA PHE A 149 -6.41 5.54 0.83
C PHE A 149 -6.54 5.52 -0.69
N ARG A 150 -7.52 6.26 -1.23
CA ARG A 150 -7.77 6.36 -2.68
C ARG A 150 -6.54 6.89 -3.42
N LYS A 151 -5.93 7.97 -2.92
CA LYS A 151 -4.71 8.55 -3.51
C LYS A 151 -3.53 7.58 -3.41
N PHE A 152 -3.39 6.91 -2.26
CA PHE A 152 -2.37 5.87 -2.11
C PHE A 152 -2.56 4.73 -3.12
N PHE A 153 -3.79 4.20 -3.23
CA PHE A 153 -4.10 3.09 -4.14
C PHE A 153 -3.84 3.48 -5.61
N GLN A 154 -4.19 4.71 -5.99
CA GLN A 154 -3.86 5.25 -7.31
C GLN A 154 -2.35 5.37 -7.53
N ALA A 155 -1.59 5.83 -6.51
CA ALA A 155 -0.15 5.93 -6.61
C ALA A 155 0.54 4.56 -6.71
N ASP A 156 0.07 3.57 -5.97
CA ASP A 156 0.63 2.21 -5.96
C ASP A 156 0.34 1.44 -7.27
N ASN A 157 -0.85 1.65 -7.83
CA ASN A 157 -1.29 0.99 -9.07
C ASN A 157 -0.95 1.78 -10.34
N GLY A 158 -0.53 3.05 -10.21
CA GLY A 158 -0.25 3.98 -11.31
C GLY A 158 1.08 3.77 -12.04
N VAL A 159 1.63 2.56 -12.02
CA VAL A 159 2.88 2.24 -12.73
C VAL A 159 2.59 1.99 -14.22
N PRO A 160 3.30 2.67 -15.16
CA PRO A 160 3.11 2.45 -16.60
C PRO A 160 3.19 0.97 -16.98
N GLY A 161 2.17 0.47 -17.68
CA GLY A 161 2.09 -0.94 -18.10
C GLY A 161 1.35 -1.88 -17.14
N LYS A 162 0.90 -1.41 -15.97
CA LYS A 162 -0.05 -2.15 -15.13
C LYS A 162 -1.49 -1.99 -15.65
N ASP A 163 -2.30 -3.02 -15.43
CA ASP A 163 -3.73 -2.99 -15.74
C ASP A 163 -4.45 -1.96 -14.86
N ALA A 164 -5.12 -0.99 -15.48
CA ALA A 164 -5.88 0.05 -14.78
C ALA A 164 -7.25 -0.44 -14.28
N ALA A 165 -7.70 -1.63 -14.67
CA ALA A 165 -9.00 -2.18 -14.29
C ALA A 165 -9.27 -2.23 -12.78
N PRO A 166 -8.31 -2.56 -11.89
CA PRO A 166 -8.54 -2.54 -10.44
C PRO A 166 -8.83 -1.13 -9.92
N ALA A 167 -8.07 -0.12 -10.39
CA ALA A 167 -8.27 1.28 -10.02
C ALA A 167 -9.62 1.80 -10.51
N VAL A 168 -9.95 1.58 -11.78
CA VAL A 168 -11.23 2.00 -12.37
C VAL A 168 -12.41 1.33 -11.66
N TRP A 169 -12.30 0.03 -11.35
CA TRP A 169 -13.34 -0.69 -10.62
C TRP A 169 -13.52 -0.12 -9.21
N PHE A 170 -12.44 0.09 -8.47
CA PHE A 170 -12.50 0.64 -7.12
C PHE A 170 -13.17 2.02 -7.09
N GLU A 171 -12.82 2.91 -8.01
CA GLU A 171 -13.46 4.23 -8.16
C GLU A 171 -14.98 4.14 -8.42
N GLY A 172 -15.42 3.11 -9.14
CA GLY A 172 -16.84 2.83 -9.36
C GLY A 172 -17.59 2.35 -8.12
N MET A 173 -16.89 1.82 -7.12
CA MET A 173 -17.48 1.34 -5.86
C MET A 173 -17.56 2.42 -4.78
N ILE A 174 -16.87 3.54 -4.94
CA ILE A 174 -16.90 4.65 -3.97
C ILE A 174 -18.23 5.39 -4.07
N PRO A 175 -18.99 5.53 -2.97
CA PRO A 175 -20.24 6.29 -2.97
C PRO A 175 -20.03 7.75 -3.37
N PRO A 176 -21.03 8.42 -3.99
CA PRO A 176 -20.91 9.81 -4.45
C PRO A 176 -20.49 10.82 -3.37
N GLY A 177 -20.80 10.56 -2.09
CA GLY A 177 -20.41 11.40 -0.95
C GLY A 177 -19.03 11.12 -0.37
N GLY A 178 -18.27 10.18 -0.93
CA GLY A 178 -16.88 9.86 -0.55
C GLY A 178 -15.85 10.26 -1.62
N LYS A 179 -16.24 11.11 -2.58
CA LYS A 179 -15.40 11.60 -3.68
C LYS A 179 -14.78 12.95 -3.40
#